data_AF-A0A7S0TBQ1-F1
#
_entry.id   AF-A0A7S0TBQ1-F1
#
_cell.length_a   1.000
_cell.length_b   1.000
_cell.length_c   1.000
_cell.angle_alpha   90.00
_cell.angle_beta   90.00
_cell.angle_gamma   90.00
#
_symmetry.space_group_name_H-M   'P 1'
#
loop_
_entity.id
_entity.type
_entity.pdbx_description
1 polymer ?
#
loop_
_entity_poly.entity_id
_entity_poly.type
_entity_poly.pdbx_seq_one_letter_code
_entity_poly.pdbx_strand_id
1 'polypeptide(L)'
;VRAGRKYSKEFEIPEELHQLFTSINGNLTELKGHNDILTTTEEVPFELFSYWDNVATAREAYREQTRITFSGETVKLNCSTIVENLESWISEIDKGIARAMSLGTKGWDDDGNNGIVPTYFSYEVSKWKYTNEYNSHGHPFVVPLNMTVGSFPLFLEGPTRMMKTVDPMAAREIFLNVRNSKLYDNEL
;
A
#
# COMPACT_ATOMS: atom_id res chain seq x y z
N VAL A 1 1.18 7.50 -19.87
CA VAL A 1 1.45 6.10 -20.25
C VAL A 1 1.60 5.86 -21.76
N ARG A 2 0.83 6.53 -22.65
CA ARG A 2 0.91 6.31 -24.13
C ARG A 2 2.26 6.60 -24.81
N ALA A 3 3.14 7.42 -24.25
CA ALA A 3 4.43 7.77 -24.87
C ALA A 3 5.53 6.71 -24.72
N GLY A 4 5.43 5.81 -23.72
CA GLY A 4 6.47 4.82 -23.43
C GLY A 4 6.51 3.62 -24.38
N ARG A 5 5.40 3.31 -25.07
CA ARG A 5 5.31 2.13 -25.96
C ARG A 5 5.91 2.36 -27.36
N LYS A 6 6.17 3.60 -27.76
CA LYS A 6 6.60 3.93 -29.14
C LYS A 6 8.12 3.90 -29.34
N TYR A 7 8.90 3.93 -28.26
CA TYR A 7 10.36 3.83 -28.29
C TYR A 7 10.83 2.97 -27.10
N SER A 8 10.97 1.66 -27.31
CA SER A 8 11.65 0.78 -26.36
C SER A 8 13.13 1.14 -26.37
N LYS A 9 13.52 2.05 -25.48
CA LYS A 9 14.92 2.33 -25.18
C LYS A 9 15.31 1.49 -23.99
N GLU A 10 16.49 0.91 -24.05
CA GLU A 10 17.14 0.36 -22.87
C GLU A 10 17.69 1.51 -22.03
N PHE A 11 17.68 1.34 -20.72
CA PHE A 11 18.43 2.19 -19.81
C PHE A 11 19.02 1.36 -18.68
N GLU A 12 20.06 1.91 -18.08
CA GLU A 12 20.83 1.25 -17.03
C GLU A 12 20.40 1.78 -15.67
N ILE A 13 20.20 0.86 -14.72
CA ILE A 13 19.95 1.16 -13.31
C ILE A 13 20.99 0.45 -12.44
N PRO A 14 21.26 0.93 -11.21
CA PRO A 14 22.11 0.20 -10.27
C PRO A 14 21.57 -1.21 -9.97
N GLU A 15 22.47 -2.19 -9.83
CA GLU A 15 22.14 -3.59 -9.51
C GLU A 15 21.25 -3.70 -8.26
N GLU A 16 21.54 -2.93 -7.22
CA GLU A 16 20.78 -2.94 -5.97
C GLU A 16 19.31 -2.53 -6.18
N LEU A 17 19.08 -1.53 -7.04
CA LEU A 17 17.73 -1.09 -7.40
C LEU A 17 17.03 -2.14 -8.26
N HIS A 18 17.76 -2.80 -9.15
CA HIS A 18 17.25 -3.90 -9.96
C HIS A 18 16.78 -5.08 -9.09
N GLN A 19 17.52 -5.41 -8.03
CA GLN A 19 17.16 -6.46 -7.07
C GLN A 19 15.87 -6.11 -6.30
N LEU A 20 15.75 -4.87 -5.81
CA LEU A 20 14.52 -4.39 -5.18
C LEU A 20 13.34 -4.46 -6.15
N PHE A 21 13.51 -3.95 -7.37
CA PHE A 21 12.48 -3.94 -8.40
C PHE A 21 12.01 -5.36 -8.74
N THR A 22 12.95 -6.29 -8.94
CA THR A 22 12.65 -7.70 -9.24
C THR A 22 11.93 -8.37 -8.07
N SER A 23 12.36 -8.10 -6.83
CA SER A 23 11.72 -8.64 -5.63
C SER A 23 10.28 -8.17 -5.48
N ILE A 24 9.99 -6.88 -5.70
CA ILE A 24 8.62 -6.35 -5.65
C ILE A 24 7.75 -7.03 -6.72
N ASN A 25 8.23 -7.12 -7.95
CA ASN A 25 7.46 -7.68 -9.06
C ASN A 25 7.23 -9.20 -8.92
N GLY A 26 8.21 -9.94 -8.37
CA GLY A 26 8.06 -11.36 -8.05
C GLY A 26 6.95 -11.58 -7.01
N ASN A 27 7.01 -10.87 -5.89
CA ASN A 27 5.99 -10.95 -4.84
C ASN A 27 4.61 -10.51 -5.33
N LEU A 28 4.54 -9.47 -6.16
CA LEU A 28 3.27 -9.05 -6.74
C LEU A 28 2.68 -10.10 -7.68
N THR A 29 3.53 -10.82 -8.41
CA THR A 29 3.09 -11.91 -9.30
C THR A 29 2.51 -13.08 -8.52
N GLU A 30 3.12 -13.43 -7.39
CA GLU A 30 2.57 -14.43 -6.46
C GLU A 30 1.21 -13.98 -5.89
N LEU A 31 1.09 -12.70 -5.55
CA LEU A 31 -0.16 -12.13 -5.03
C LEU A 31 -1.30 -12.09 -6.07
N LYS A 32 -1.01 -11.99 -7.37
CA LYS A 32 -2.03 -11.89 -8.43
C LYS A 32 -3.05 -13.04 -8.44
N GLY A 33 -2.72 -14.20 -7.85
CA GLY A 33 -3.64 -15.34 -7.69
C GLY A 33 -4.59 -15.23 -6.49
N HIS A 34 -4.38 -14.27 -5.60
CA HIS A 34 -5.21 -14.05 -4.43
C HIS A 34 -6.47 -13.25 -4.80
N ASN A 35 -7.63 -13.77 -4.43
CA ASN A 35 -8.86 -12.99 -4.46
C ASN A 35 -8.94 -12.18 -3.17
N ASP A 36 -8.97 -10.86 -3.31
CA ASP A 36 -9.22 -9.90 -2.23
C ASP A 36 -10.67 -10.00 -1.71
N ILE A 37 -11.01 -11.15 -1.15
CA ILE A 37 -12.25 -11.34 -0.44
C ILE A 37 -12.02 -10.72 0.93
N LEU A 38 -12.56 -9.52 1.12
CA LEU A 38 -12.67 -8.95 2.46
C LEU A 38 -13.69 -9.79 3.22
N THR A 39 -13.18 -10.71 4.04
CA THR A 39 -13.96 -11.21 5.16
C THR A 39 -14.13 -10.05 6.13
N THR A 40 -15.30 -9.94 6.77
CA THR A 40 -15.63 -8.91 7.78
C THR A 40 -14.76 -8.97 9.04
N THR A 41 -13.65 -9.71 8.98
CA THR A 41 -12.70 -9.95 10.05
C THR A 41 -11.66 -8.85 10.03
N GLU A 42 -11.41 -8.24 11.17
CA GLU A 42 -10.32 -7.28 11.38
C GLU A 42 -8.93 -7.93 11.22
N GLU A 43 -8.80 -9.22 10.91
CA GLU A 43 -7.51 -9.87 10.61
C GLU A 43 -7.08 -9.65 9.15
N VAL A 44 -5.78 -9.39 8.95
CA VAL A 44 -5.18 -9.29 7.62
C VAL A 44 -5.05 -10.70 7.02
N PRO A 45 -5.54 -10.95 5.80
CA PRO A 45 -5.31 -12.21 5.09
C PRO A 45 -3.82 -12.56 5.00
N PHE A 46 -3.49 -13.84 5.16
CA PHE A 46 -2.11 -14.32 5.19
C PHE A 46 -1.32 -13.92 3.94
N GLU A 47 -1.94 -13.98 2.76
CA GLU A 47 -1.32 -13.63 1.49
C GLU A 47 -0.94 -12.14 1.44
N LEU A 48 -1.78 -11.26 1.97
CA LEU A 48 -1.51 -9.83 2.05
C LEU A 48 -0.43 -9.51 3.09
N PHE A 49 -0.47 -10.19 4.23
CA PHE A 49 0.58 -10.10 5.24
C PHE A 49 1.93 -10.57 4.66
N SER A 50 1.97 -11.73 4.01
CA SER A 50 3.18 -12.28 3.41
C SER A 50 3.73 -11.39 2.30
N TYR A 51 2.86 -10.83 1.45
CA TYR A 51 3.28 -9.84 0.44
C TYR A 51 3.91 -8.61 1.10
N TRP A 52 3.25 -8.05 2.13
CA TRP A 52 3.77 -6.90 2.86
C TRP A 52 5.13 -7.21 3.50
N ASP A 53 5.28 -8.36 4.17
CA ASP A 53 6.49 -8.76 4.88
C ASP A 53 7.67 -8.95 3.92
N ASN A 54 7.45 -9.65 2.80
CA ASN A 54 8.47 -9.88 1.79
C ASN A 54 8.90 -8.56 1.12
N VAL A 55 7.96 -7.69 0.75
CA VAL A 55 8.28 -6.39 0.13
C VAL A 55 8.93 -5.44 1.13
N ALA A 56 8.54 -5.47 2.40
CA ALA A 56 9.20 -4.72 3.46
C ALA A 56 10.64 -5.19 3.66
N THR A 57 10.85 -6.50 3.74
CA THR A 57 12.18 -7.12 3.83
C THR A 57 13.06 -6.73 2.65
N ALA A 58 12.53 -6.76 1.42
CA ALA A 58 13.26 -6.32 0.24
C ALA A 58 13.68 -4.85 0.31
N ARG A 59 12.83 -3.96 0.83
CA ARG A 59 13.17 -2.54 1.05
C ARG A 59 14.27 -2.37 2.10
N GLU A 60 14.20 -3.10 3.22
CA GLU A 60 15.25 -3.01 4.24
C GLU A 60 16.58 -3.58 3.75
N ALA A 61 16.55 -4.68 2.97
CA ALA A 61 17.74 -5.22 2.32
C ALA A 61 18.37 -4.20 1.36
N TYR A 62 17.56 -3.52 0.53
CA TYR A 62 18.04 -2.44 -0.33
C TYR A 62 18.65 -1.27 0.46
N ARG A 63 18.01 -0.86 1.57
CA ARG A 63 18.55 0.20 2.45
C ARG A 63 19.89 -0.19 3.06
N GLU A 64 20.06 -1.44 3.48
CA GLU A 64 21.35 -1.89 4.02
C GLU A 64 22.43 -1.95 2.93
N GLN A 65 22.11 -2.50 1.76
CA GLN A 65 23.04 -2.56 0.63
C GLN A 65 23.52 -1.17 0.20
N THR A 66 22.62 -0.17 0.19
CA THR A 66 22.90 1.20 -0.24
C THR A 66 23.25 2.16 0.89
N ARG A 67 23.42 1.64 2.12
CA ARG A 67 23.62 2.46 3.33
C ARG A 67 24.86 3.36 3.26
N ILE A 68 25.92 2.87 2.63
CA ILE A 68 27.20 3.57 2.50
C ILE A 68 27.41 4.07 1.07
N THR A 69 27.29 3.17 0.09
CA THR A 69 27.51 3.47 -1.33
C THR A 69 26.81 2.41 -2.20
N PHE A 70 26.72 2.68 -3.50
CA PHE A 70 26.44 1.67 -4.52
C PHE A 70 27.72 0.93 -4.92
N SER A 71 27.56 -0.31 -5.39
CA SER A 71 28.62 -1.15 -5.97
C SER A 71 29.25 -0.55 -7.22
N GLY A 72 28.48 0.24 -7.99
CA GLY A 72 28.85 0.75 -9.30
C GLY A 72 28.47 -0.20 -10.46
N GLU A 73 27.94 -1.38 -10.15
CA GLU A 73 27.39 -2.30 -11.16
C GLU A 73 26.02 -1.80 -11.65
N THR A 74 25.72 -2.07 -12.92
CA THR A 74 24.45 -1.65 -13.54
C THR A 74 23.82 -2.77 -14.35
N VAL A 75 22.49 -2.73 -14.41
CA VAL A 75 21.67 -3.66 -15.19
C VAL A 75 20.86 -2.89 -16.21
N LYS A 76 20.83 -3.42 -17.44
CA LYS A 76 19.98 -2.91 -18.51
C LYS A 76 18.55 -3.40 -18.33
N LEU A 77 17.61 -2.47 -18.37
CA LEU A 77 16.18 -2.75 -18.38
C LEU A 77 15.50 -2.20 -19.62
N ASN A 78 14.47 -2.91 -20.07
CA ASN A 78 13.61 -2.46 -21.16
C ASN A 78 12.48 -1.58 -20.64
N CYS A 79 12.27 -0.41 -21.27
CA CYS A 79 11.13 0.46 -20.96
C CYS A 79 9.77 -0.25 -21.00
N SER A 80 9.54 -1.22 -21.89
CA SER A 80 8.25 -1.93 -21.96
C SER A 80 7.97 -2.72 -20.69
N THR A 81 8.97 -3.48 -20.20
CA THR A 81 8.87 -4.25 -18.95
C THR A 81 8.57 -3.35 -17.76
N ILE A 82 9.17 -2.16 -17.71
CA ILE A 82 8.92 -1.21 -16.62
C ILE A 82 7.51 -0.65 -16.69
N VAL A 83 7.02 -0.30 -17.87
CA VAL A 83 5.65 0.18 -18.04
C VAL A 83 4.65 -0.90 -17.60
N GLU A 84 4.87 -2.16 -17.99
CA GLU A 84 4.01 -3.29 -17.59
C GLU A 84 4.00 -3.53 -16.06
N ASN A 85 5.17 -3.41 -15.42
CA ASN A 85 5.28 -3.53 -13.97
C ASN A 85 4.63 -2.35 -13.24
N LEU A 86 4.82 -1.11 -13.72
CA LEU A 86 4.15 0.07 -13.17
C LEU A 86 2.62 0.00 -13.34
N GLU A 87 2.13 -0.49 -14.47
CA GLU A 87 0.70 -0.77 -14.68
C GLU A 87 0.20 -1.82 -13.66
N SER A 88 0.99 -2.85 -13.37
CA SER A 88 0.66 -3.84 -12.32
C SER A 88 0.64 -3.22 -10.92
N TRP A 89 1.55 -2.30 -10.60
CA TRP A 89 1.58 -1.62 -9.31
C TRP A 89 0.37 -0.70 -9.12
N ILE A 90 -0.01 0.03 -10.18
CA ILE A 90 -1.23 0.86 -10.18
C ILE A 90 -2.45 -0.01 -9.91
N SER A 91 -2.57 -1.16 -10.59
CA SER A 91 -3.68 -2.08 -10.36
C SER A 91 -3.74 -2.61 -8.93
N GLU A 92 -2.60 -2.84 -8.27
CA GLU A 92 -2.59 -3.28 -6.87
C GLU A 92 -2.94 -2.15 -5.89
N ILE A 93 -2.52 -0.91 -6.20
CA ILE A 93 -2.94 0.27 -5.45
C ILE A 93 -4.47 0.46 -5.55
N ASP A 94 -5.05 0.29 -6.74
CA ASP A 94 -6.50 0.40 -6.94
C ASP A 94 -7.27 -0.64 -6.10
N LYS A 95 -6.77 -1.89 -6.01
CA LYS A 95 -7.31 -2.90 -5.10
C LYS A 95 -7.15 -2.52 -3.63
N GLY A 96 -6.01 -1.93 -3.27
CA GLY A 96 -5.77 -1.37 -1.93
C GLY A 96 -6.78 -0.30 -1.56
N ILE A 97 -7.09 0.62 -2.48
CA ILE A 97 -8.11 1.65 -2.29
C ILE A 97 -9.49 1.01 -2.16
N ALA A 98 -9.84 0.04 -3.01
CA ALA A 98 -11.11 -0.68 -2.90
C ALA A 98 -11.27 -1.41 -1.55
N ARG A 99 -10.20 -2.06 -1.06
CA ARG A 99 -10.17 -2.64 0.30
C ARG A 99 -10.37 -1.57 1.36
N ALA A 100 -9.65 -0.46 1.29
CA ALA A 100 -9.81 0.64 2.24
C ALA A 100 -11.27 1.16 2.27
N MET A 101 -11.89 1.36 1.10
CA MET A 101 -13.30 1.75 0.99
C MET A 101 -14.25 0.73 1.66
N SER A 102 -13.97 -0.57 1.54
CA SER A 102 -14.81 -1.62 2.14
C SER A 102 -14.62 -1.80 3.64
N LEU A 103 -13.43 -1.51 4.17
CA LEU A 103 -13.21 -1.40 5.62
C LEU A 103 -14.04 -0.24 6.19
N GLY A 104 -14.18 0.81 5.38
CA GLY A 104 -14.90 2.02 5.72
C GLY A 104 -14.18 2.83 6.79
N THR A 105 -14.80 3.93 7.18
CA THR A 105 -14.46 4.68 8.38
C THR A 105 -15.42 4.28 9.49
N LYS A 106 -14.91 4.15 10.72
CA LYS A 106 -15.75 3.83 11.89
C LYS A 106 -15.35 4.74 13.03
N GLY A 107 -16.33 5.38 13.64
CA GLY A 107 -16.11 6.30 14.75
C GLY A 107 -17.41 6.73 15.40
N TRP A 108 -17.35 7.73 16.27
CA TRP A 108 -18.53 8.29 16.97
C TRP A 108 -19.66 8.70 16.01
N ASP A 109 -19.29 9.06 14.77
CA ASP A 109 -20.13 9.75 13.80
C ASP A 109 -20.25 9.03 12.45
N ASP A 110 -19.77 7.79 12.34
CA ASP A 110 -19.80 7.01 11.10
C ASP A 110 -19.80 5.50 11.36
N ASP A 111 -20.69 4.79 10.67
CA ASP A 111 -20.89 3.33 10.77
C ASP A 111 -20.19 2.54 9.64
N GLY A 112 -19.52 3.25 8.72
CA GLY A 112 -18.78 2.69 7.59
C GLY A 112 -19.56 2.63 6.28
N ASN A 113 -20.82 3.09 6.26
CA ASN A 113 -21.68 3.03 5.07
C ASN A 113 -21.76 4.35 4.30
N ASN A 114 -21.09 5.41 4.76
CA ASN A 114 -21.17 6.74 4.15
C ASN A 114 -20.44 6.87 2.79
N GLY A 115 -19.74 5.81 2.34
CA GLY A 115 -19.06 5.81 1.04
C GLY A 115 -17.92 6.85 0.94
N ILE A 116 -17.34 7.22 2.08
CA ILE A 116 -16.21 8.14 2.18
C ILE A 116 -14.94 7.31 2.29
N VAL A 117 -13.92 7.68 1.51
CA VAL A 117 -12.61 7.03 1.58
C VAL A 117 -11.95 7.28 2.94
N PRO A 118 -11.52 6.22 3.67
CA PRO A 118 -10.78 6.41 4.90
C PRO A 118 -9.44 7.09 4.62
N THR A 119 -9.05 7.97 5.53
CA THR A 119 -7.74 8.63 5.46
C THR A 119 -6.68 7.81 6.18
N TYR A 120 -7.04 7.24 7.33
CA TYR A 120 -6.13 6.49 8.19
C TYR A 120 -6.79 5.18 8.62
N PHE A 121 -5.95 4.16 8.77
CA PHE A 121 -6.22 2.90 9.43
C PHE A 121 -4.91 2.45 10.09
N SER A 122 -5.01 1.67 11.16
CA SER A 122 -3.86 1.11 11.85
C SER A 122 -3.71 -0.36 11.50
N TYR A 123 -2.47 -0.85 11.58
CA TYR A 123 -2.19 -2.27 11.65
C TYR A 123 -1.58 -2.57 13.01
N GLU A 124 -2.17 -3.50 13.74
CA GLU A 124 -1.65 -4.00 15.00
C GLU A 124 -1.12 -5.41 14.81
N VAL A 125 0.09 -5.69 15.30
CA VAL A 125 0.66 -7.04 15.23
C VAL A 125 -0.08 -7.92 16.23
N SER A 126 -0.92 -8.83 15.74
CA SER A 126 -1.78 -9.69 16.55
C SER A 126 -1.13 -11.00 16.96
N LYS A 127 -0.11 -11.45 16.22
CA LYS A 127 0.70 -12.65 16.51
C LYS A 127 2.16 -12.37 16.21
N TRP A 128 3.07 -12.89 17.03
CA TRP A 128 4.51 -12.74 16.84
C TRP A 128 5.31 -13.89 17.46
N LYS A 129 6.58 -14.00 17.06
CA LYS A 129 7.56 -14.93 17.63
C LYS A 129 8.78 -14.17 18.14
N TYR A 130 9.28 -14.53 19.33
CA TYR A 130 10.53 -13.99 19.84
C TYR A 130 11.75 -14.52 19.08
N THR A 131 12.73 -13.64 18.86
CA THR A 131 14.01 -13.97 18.17
C THR A 131 15.10 -14.43 19.13
N ASN A 132 14.88 -14.33 20.45
CA ASN A 132 15.90 -14.43 21.51
C ASN A 132 16.98 -13.33 21.48
N GLU A 133 16.83 -12.33 20.61
CA GLU A 133 17.67 -11.14 20.60
C GLU A 133 17.00 -10.02 21.40
N TYR A 134 17.81 -9.10 21.93
CA TYR A 134 17.35 -8.01 22.77
C TYR A 134 18.00 -6.69 22.34
N ASN A 135 17.25 -5.60 22.46
CA ASN A 135 17.81 -4.26 22.26
C ASN A 135 18.66 -3.83 23.48
N SER A 136 19.29 -2.65 23.39
CA SER A 136 20.13 -2.09 24.46
C SER A 136 19.41 -1.83 25.79
N HIS A 137 18.08 -1.85 25.80
CA HIS A 137 17.24 -1.65 26.98
C HIS A 137 16.68 -2.97 27.52
N GLY A 138 17.06 -4.11 26.96
CA GLY A 138 16.58 -5.43 27.38
C GLY A 138 15.18 -5.77 26.89
N HIS A 139 14.64 -5.07 25.89
CA HIS A 139 13.38 -5.48 25.25
C HIS A 139 13.67 -6.51 24.16
N PRO A 140 12.92 -7.63 24.12
CA PRO A 140 13.14 -8.68 23.14
C PRO A 140 12.69 -8.24 21.75
N PHE A 141 13.43 -8.64 20.73
CA PHE A 141 13.01 -8.49 19.34
C PHE A 141 12.01 -9.59 18.96
N VAL A 142 11.08 -9.24 18.07
CA VAL A 142 10.02 -10.13 17.61
C VAL A 142 9.93 -10.14 16.09
N VAL A 143 9.48 -11.27 15.55
CA VAL A 143 9.06 -11.40 14.16
C VAL A 143 7.53 -11.42 14.14
N PRO A 144 6.87 -10.46 13.45
CA PRO A 144 5.42 -10.49 13.32
C PRO A 144 4.99 -11.71 12.50
N LEU A 145 3.85 -12.30 12.86
CA LEU A 145 3.27 -13.47 12.18
C LEU A 145 1.86 -13.19 11.65
N ASN A 146 1.19 -12.17 12.20
CA ASN A 146 -0.12 -11.75 11.73
C ASN A 146 -0.39 -10.30 12.16
N MET A 147 -1.34 -9.65 11.49
CA MET A 147 -1.81 -8.30 11.83
C MET A 147 -3.34 -8.23 11.87
N THR A 148 -3.85 -7.27 12.63
CA THR A 148 -5.24 -6.81 12.56
C THR A 148 -5.31 -5.37 12.10
N VAL A 149 -6.43 -4.99 11.47
CA VAL A 149 -6.68 -3.65 10.93
C VAL A 149 -7.66 -2.89 11.84
N GLY A 150 -7.23 -1.72 12.30
CA GLY A 150 -8.08 -0.78 13.04
C GLY A 150 -8.60 0.33 12.14
N SER A 151 -9.90 0.62 12.23
CA SER A 151 -10.54 1.73 11.53
C SER A 151 -10.49 3.02 12.35
N PHE A 152 -10.43 4.17 11.69
CA PHE A 152 -10.46 5.48 12.32
C PHE A 152 -11.72 6.27 11.92
N PRO A 153 -12.04 7.35 12.67
CA PRO A 153 -13.07 8.30 12.28
C PRO A 153 -12.81 8.94 10.91
N LEU A 154 -13.81 9.69 10.43
CA LEU A 154 -13.71 10.46 9.19
C LEU A 154 -12.66 11.57 9.28
N PHE A 155 -11.89 11.74 8.21
CA PHE A 155 -10.98 12.88 8.01
C PHE A 155 -11.14 13.41 6.58
N LEU A 156 -11.00 14.73 6.40
CA LEU A 156 -11.18 15.38 5.10
C LEU A 156 -10.01 15.15 4.12
N GLU A 157 -8.83 14.72 4.60
CA GLU A 157 -7.65 14.53 3.74
C GLU A 157 -7.88 13.43 2.70
N GLY A 158 -8.38 12.25 3.07
CA GLY A 158 -8.61 11.15 2.12
C GLY A 158 -9.49 11.55 0.93
N PRO A 159 -10.70 12.07 1.17
CA PRO A 159 -11.60 12.52 0.11
C PRO A 159 -10.99 13.61 -0.78
N THR A 160 -10.32 14.61 -0.19
CA THR A 160 -9.68 15.69 -0.96
C THR A 160 -8.49 15.22 -1.79
N ARG A 161 -7.76 14.19 -1.36
CA ARG A 161 -6.71 13.54 -2.15
C ARG A 161 -7.30 12.75 -3.31
N MET A 162 -8.34 11.96 -3.06
CA MET A 162 -9.01 11.14 -4.07
C MET A 162 -9.66 12.00 -5.17
N MET A 163 -10.24 13.15 -4.82
CA MET A 163 -10.78 14.11 -5.82
C MET A 163 -9.74 14.60 -6.84
N LYS A 164 -8.43 14.53 -6.54
CA LYS A 164 -7.37 14.94 -7.47
C LYS A 164 -7.02 13.87 -8.50
N THR A 165 -7.49 12.63 -8.31
CA THR A 165 -7.12 11.48 -9.14
C THR A 165 -8.28 10.97 -9.99
N VAL A 166 -9.52 11.31 -9.63
CA VAL A 166 -10.74 10.88 -10.34
C VAL A 166 -11.26 11.94 -11.31
N ASP A 167 -12.18 11.55 -12.20
CA ASP A 167 -12.83 12.48 -13.11
C ASP A 167 -13.81 13.43 -12.40
N PRO A 168 -14.23 14.55 -13.04
CA PRO A 168 -15.09 15.54 -12.40
C PRO A 168 -16.44 15.02 -11.89
N MET A 169 -17.02 13.97 -12.50
CA MET A 169 -18.28 13.41 -12.02
C MET A 169 -18.05 12.62 -10.74
N ALA A 170 -17.04 11.75 -10.71
CA ALA A 170 -16.66 11.03 -9.49
C ALA A 170 -16.24 12.00 -8.36
N ALA A 171 -15.51 13.06 -8.68
CA ALA A 171 -15.13 14.09 -7.69
C ALA A 171 -16.37 14.79 -7.09
N ARG A 172 -17.42 15.01 -7.89
CA ARG A 172 -18.69 15.57 -7.42
C ARG A 172 -19.40 14.62 -6.46
N GLU A 173 -19.42 13.33 -6.74
CA GLU A 173 -20.00 12.34 -5.83
C GLU A 173 -19.25 12.29 -4.49
N ILE A 174 -17.91 12.33 -4.50
CA ILE A 174 -17.10 12.42 -3.28
C ILE A 174 -17.48 13.68 -2.48
N PHE A 175 -17.62 14.84 -3.14
CA PHE A 175 -18.07 16.07 -2.49
C PHE A 175 -19.45 15.93 -1.84
N LEU A 176 -20.41 15.30 -2.53
CA LEU A 176 -21.76 15.09 -1.99
C LEU A 176 -21.73 14.14 -0.78
N ASN A 177 -20.94 13.07 -0.81
CA ASN A 177 -20.77 12.17 0.33
C ASN A 177 -20.20 12.92 1.54
N VAL A 178 -19.15 13.72 1.33
CA VAL A 178 -18.57 14.55 2.40
C VAL A 178 -19.61 15.55 2.95
N ARG A 179 -20.34 16.25 2.07
CA ARG A 179 -21.36 17.23 2.46
C ARG A 179 -22.51 16.60 3.26
N ASN A 180 -22.88 15.37 2.96
CA ASN A 180 -23.94 14.64 3.66
C ASN A 180 -23.43 13.91 4.92
N SER A 181 -22.14 13.96 5.20
CA SER A 181 -21.53 13.32 6.36
C SER A 181 -21.35 14.27 7.53
N LYS A 182 -20.93 13.71 8.67
CA LYS A 182 -20.58 14.46 9.89
C LYS A 182 -19.30 15.28 9.77
N LEU A 183 -18.55 15.17 8.66
CA LEU A 183 -17.47 16.11 8.34
C LEU A 183 -17.98 17.51 8.00
N TYR A 184 -19.24 17.64 7.57
CA TYR A 184 -19.83 18.93 7.26
C TYR A 184 -20.39 19.57 8.52
N ASP A 185 -19.81 20.70 8.91
CA ASP A 185 -20.34 21.56 9.96
C ASP A 185 -21.56 22.33 9.41
N ASN A 186 -22.70 22.20 10.08
CA ASN A 186 -23.94 22.88 9.68
C ASN A 186 -24.08 24.28 10.32
N GLU A 187 -23.23 24.63 11.28
CA GLU A 187 -23.30 25.88 12.03
C GLU A 187 -22.32 26.96 11.52
N LEU A 188 -21.44 26.62 10.57
CA LEU A 188 -20.50 27.50 9.89
C LEU A 188 -20.83 27.68 8.40
#